data_AF-A0A2K8UE77-F1
#
_entry.id   AF-A0A2K8UE77-F1
#
_cell.length_a   1.000
_cell.length_b   1.000
_cell.length_c   1.000
_cell.angle_alpha   90.00
_cell.angle_beta   90.00
_cell.angle_gamma   90.00
#
_symmetry.space_group_name_H-M   'P 1'
#
loop_
_entity.id
_entity.type
_entity.pdbx_description
1 polymer ?
#
loop_
_entity_poly.entity_id
_entity_poly.type
_entity_poly.pdbx_seq_one_letter_code
_entity_poly.pdbx_strand_id
1 'polypeptide(L)' 'MRKHHELRVWQGAMDLVVEVYQVSGGFPSSEMYGLTSQMRRAAVSVPSNIAEGAARDGVRGEA' A
#
# COMPACT_ATOMS: atom_id res chain seq x y z
N MET A 1 13.56 -16.46 -4.16
CA MET A 1 12.58 -15.36 -4.24
C MET A 1 12.23 -14.91 -2.83
N ARG A 2 12.55 -13.66 -2.44
CA ARG A 2 12.06 -13.11 -1.15
C ARG A 2 10.60 -12.76 -1.34
N LYS A 3 9.72 -13.26 -0.47
CA LYS A 3 8.31 -12.94 -0.59
C LYS A 3 8.11 -11.51 -0.11
N HIS A 4 7.35 -10.69 -0.83
CA HIS A 4 7.20 -9.25 -0.50
C HIS A 4 6.73 -9.01 0.94
N HIS A 5 5.95 -9.93 1.52
CA HIS A 5 5.50 -9.83 2.92
C HIS A 5 6.62 -9.98 3.96
N GLU A 6 7.79 -10.47 3.58
CA GLU A 6 8.97 -10.54 4.45
C GLU A 6 9.73 -9.20 4.50
N LEU A 7 9.43 -8.27 3.59
CA LEU A 7 10.07 -6.96 3.54
C LEU A 7 9.49 -6.05 4.63
N ARG A 8 10.35 -5.55 5.53
CA ARG A 8 9.94 -4.56 6.55
C ARG A 8 9.27 -3.32 5.94
N VAL A 9 9.72 -2.89 4.76
CA VAL A 9 9.10 -1.76 4.05
C VAL A 9 7.69 -2.07 3.55
N TRP A 10 7.41 -3.32 3.19
CA TRP A 10 6.06 -3.74 2.82
C TRP A 10 5.15 -3.82 4.05
N GLN A 11 5.66 -4.33 5.18
CA GLN A 11 4.91 -4.39 6.45
C GLN A 11 4.55 -2.98 6.93
N GLY A 12 5.51 -2.05 6.96
CA GLY A 12 5.22 -0.65 7.31
C GLY A 12 4.26 0.04 6.32
N ALA A 13 4.28 -0.33 5.04
CA ALA A 13 3.30 0.16 4.07
C ALA A 13 1.89 -0.39 4.33
N MET A 14 1.76 -1.62 4.82
CA MET A 14 0.47 -2.17 5.25
C MET A 14 -0.05 -1.47 6.52
N ASP A 15 0.83 -1.17 7.48
CA ASP A 15 0.47 -0.40 8.67
C ASP A 15 -0.02 1.00 8.29
N LEU A 16 0.65 1.67 7.35
CA LEU A 16 0.21 2.94 6.79
C LEU A 16 -1.20 2.86 6.17
N VAL A 17 -1.52 1.78 5.45
CA VAL A 17 -2.87 1.58 4.91
C VAL A 17 -3.90 1.53 6.02
N VAL A 18 -3.63 0.77 7.09
CA VAL A 18 -4.52 0.65 8.25
C VAL A 18 -4.75 2.02 8.90
N GLU A 19 -3.68 2.77 9.16
CA GLU A 19 -3.75 4.12 9.74
C GLU A 19 -4.56 5.09 8.88
N VAL A 20 -4.33 5.09 7.56
CA VAL A 20 -5.08 5.95 6.63
C VAL A 20 -6.57 5.59 6.62
N TYR A 21 -6.93 4.31 6.69
CA TYR A 21 -8.32 3.89 6.81
C TYR A 21 -8.97 4.35 8.12
N GLN A 22 -8.23 4.25 9.25
CA GLN A 22 -8.70 4.71 10.55
C GLN A 22 -8.93 6.23 10.57
N VAL A 23 -7.93 7.03 10.14
CA VAL A 23 -8.02 8.49 10.12
C VAL A 23 -9.12 8.96 9.16
N SER A 24 -9.15 8.45 7.94
CA SER A 24 -10.16 8.84 6.93
C SER A 24 -11.58 8.36 7.27
N GLY A 25 -11.73 7.42 8.20
CA GLY A 25 -13.03 7.01 8.73
C GLY A 25 -13.73 8.11 9.54
N GLY A 26 -12.98 9.07 10.09
CA GLY A 26 -13.50 10.22 10.84
C GLY A 26 -13.85 11.44 9.98
N PHE A 27 -13.66 11.38 8.66
CA PHE A 27 -13.92 12.53 7.78
C PHE A 27 -15.42 12.74 7.57
N PRO A 28 -15.85 13.99 7.26
CA PRO A 28 -17.24 14.26 6.89
C PRO A 28 -17.70 13.41 5.70
N SER A 29 -18.98 13.04 5.66
CA SER A 29 -19.54 12.24 4.57
C SER A 29 -19.40 12.92 3.19
N SER A 30 -19.33 14.25 3.15
CA SER A 30 -19.05 15.03 1.93
C SER A 30 -17.69 14.71 1.30
N GLU A 31 -16.72 14.22 2.08
CA GLU A 31 -15.37 13.88 1.61
C GLU A 31 -15.23 12.42 1.15
N MET A 32 -16.30 11.62 1.26
CA MET A 32 -16.26 10.18 0.94
C MET A 32 -15.68 9.91 -0.45
N TYR A 33 -16.12 10.65 -1.46
CA TYR A 33 -15.62 10.54 -2.84
C TYR A 33 -14.44 11.49 -3.13
N GLY A 34 -14.23 12.50 -2.28
CA GLY A 34 -13.12 13.45 -2.34
C GLY A 34 -11.87 12.91 -1.65
N LEU A 35 -11.49 13.53 -0.53
CA LEU A 35 -10.24 13.23 0.18
C LEU A 35 -10.18 11.77 0.66
N THR A 36 -11.27 11.22 1.18
CA THR A 36 -11.28 9.83 1.69
C THR A 36 -10.93 8.83 0.60
N SER A 37 -11.51 8.97 -0.59
CA SER A 37 -11.25 8.05 -1.71
C SER A 37 -9.82 8.19 -2.23
N GLN A 38 -9.30 9.42 -2.33
CA GLN A 38 -7.96 9.68 -2.84
C GLN A 38 -6.88 9.18 -1.89
N MET A 39 -7.00 9.47 -0.59
CA MET A 39 -6.03 9.03 0.42
C MET A 39 -5.96 7.51 0.52
N ARG A 40 -7.11 6.82 0.56
CA ARG A 40 -7.16 5.35 0.65
C ARG A 40 -6.53 4.68 -0.58
N ARG A 41 -6.84 5.18 -1.79
CA ARG A 41 -6.22 4.65 -3.03
C ARG A 41 -4.71 4.89 -3.06
N ALA A 42 -4.25 6.08 -2.66
CA ALA A 42 -2.84 6.41 -2.60
C ALA A 42 -2.09 5.52 -1.59
N ALA A 43 -2.66 5.30 -0.40
CA ALA A 43 -2.07 4.42 0.61
C ALA A 43 -1.95 2.97 0.12
N VAL A 44 -3.03 2.41 -0.46
CA VAL A 44 -3.04 1.03 -0.99
C VAL A 44 -2.06 0.84 -2.14
N SER A 45 -1.83 1.87 -2.95
CA SER A 45 -0.85 1.84 -4.04
C SER A 45 0.57 1.52 -3.56
N VAL A 46 0.97 1.96 -2.35
CA VAL A 46 2.34 1.78 -1.85
C VAL A 46 2.72 0.30 -1.68
N PRO A 47 2.02 -0.52 -0.86
CA PRO A 47 2.35 -1.94 -0.73
C PRO A 47 2.14 -2.73 -2.04
N SER A 48 1.20 -2.31 -2.90
CA SER A 48 1.01 -2.93 -4.22
C SER A 48 2.23 -2.75 -5.12
N ASN A 49 2.79 -1.53 -5.22
CA ASN A 49 3.98 -1.26 -6.00
C ASN A 49 5.22 -1.98 -5.44
N ILE A 50 5.35 -2.09 -4.11
CA ILE A 50 6.43 -2.86 -3.47
C ILE A 50 6.32 -4.34 -3.82
N ALA A 51 5.11 -4.91 -3.76
CA ALA A 51 4.87 -6.31 -4.08
C ALA A 51 5.16 -6.61 -5.57
N GLU A 52 4.77 -5.70 -6.46
CA GLU A 52 5.06 -5.79 -7.89
C GLU A 52 6.56 -5.73 -8.17
N GLY A 53 7.28 -4.78 -7.56
CA GLY A 53 8.73 -4.66 -7.68
C GLY A 53 9.47 -5.91 -7.20
N ALA A 54 9.09 -6.43 -6.03
CA ALA A 54 9.69 -7.65 -5.47
C ALA A 54 9.47 -8.90 -6.34
N ALA A 55 8.32 -8.98 -7.05
CA ALA A 55 8.07 -10.04 -8.01
C ALA A 55 8.94 -9.92 -9.27
N ARG A 56 9.19 -8.69 -9.75
CA ARG A 56 10.03 -8.41 -10.92
C ARG A 56 11.51 -8.73 -10.70
N ASP A 57 12.05 -8.46 -9.51
CA ASP A 57 13.45 -8.80 -9.18
C ASP A 57 13.69 -10.31 -9.11
N GLY A 58 12.67 -11.09 -8.75
CA GLY A 58 12.73 -12.55 -8.81
C GLY A 58 12.93 -13.09 -10.24
N VAL A 59 12.51 -12.34 -11.26
CA VAL A 59 12.60 -12.72 -12.68
C VAL A 59 13.93 -12.30 -13.32
N ARG A 60 14.62 -11.28 -12.78
CA ARG A 60 15.90 -10.79 -13.32
C ARG A 60 17.14 -11.56 -12.85
N GLY A 61 16.99 -12.48 -11.88
CA GLY A 61 18.09 -13.30 -11.36
C GLY A 61 18.38 -14.58 -12.15
N GLU A 62 17.66 -14.84 -13.25
CA GLU A 62 17.78 -16.05 -14.09
C GLU A 62 18.25 -15.74 -15.53
N ALA A 63 18.94 -14.62 -15.75
CA ALA A 63 19.54 -14.27 -17.03
C ALA A 63 21.07 -14.42 -17.01
#